data_AF-A0AAW4X0J6-F1
#
_entry.id   AF-A0AAW4X0J6-F1
#
_cell.length_a   1.000
_cell.length_b   1.000
_cell.length_c   1.000
_cell.angle_alpha   90.00
_cell.angle_beta   90.00
_cell.angle_gamma   90.00
#
_symmetry.space_group_name_H-M   'P 1'
#
loop_
_entity.id
_entity.type
_entity.pdbx_description
1 polymer ?
#
loop_
_entity_poly.entity_id
_entity_poly.type
_entity_poly.pdbx_seq_one_letter_code
_entity_poly.pdbx_strand_id
1 'polypeptide(L)'
;MSELSQKEVLKLISHMTSSARGLIYEPKSYGPFRLIDSIIKLYQTLEEADVIKENGETDFDEIISELEAVKRDCLEEDCQEDCAEKLDAIINKLVVELNKEI
;
A
#
# COMPACT_ATOMS: atom_id res chain seq x y z
N MET A 1 22.79 -8.36 10.61
CA MET A 1 21.38 -8.42 10.14
C MET A 1 21.41 -7.91 8.72
N SER A 2 20.73 -8.55 7.76
CA SER A 2 20.61 -7.97 6.42
C SER A 2 19.85 -6.66 6.55
N GLU A 3 20.38 -5.58 5.97
CA GLU A 3 19.65 -4.31 5.87
C GLU A 3 18.44 -4.53 4.97
N LEU A 4 17.25 -4.11 5.44
CA LEU A 4 16.04 -4.15 4.63
C LEU A 4 16.15 -3.06 3.56
N SER A 5 16.18 -3.45 2.29
CA SER A 5 16.27 -2.51 1.17
C SER A 5 14.93 -1.86 0.86
N GLN A 6 14.94 -0.64 0.30
CA GLN A 6 13.72 0.01 -0.20
C GLN A 6 12.95 -0.88 -1.18
N LYS A 7 13.66 -1.65 -2.01
CA LYS A 7 13.06 -2.62 -2.94
C LYS A 7 12.30 -3.74 -2.22
N GLU A 8 12.82 -4.24 -1.10
CA GLU A 8 12.12 -5.24 -0.28
C GLU A 8 10.87 -4.65 0.39
N VAL A 9 10.95 -3.41 0.85
CA VAL A 9 9.79 -2.67 1.36
C VAL A 9 8.73 -2.50 0.27
N LEU A 10 9.13 -2.06 -0.92
CA LEU A 10 8.23 -1.88 -2.06
C LEU A 10 7.53 -3.19 -2.45
N LYS A 11 8.27 -4.31 -2.46
CA LYS A 11 7.68 -5.64 -2.69
C LYS A 11 6.66 -6.02 -1.63
N LEU A 12 6.96 -5.74 -0.35
CA LEU A 12 6.05 -6.03 0.75
C LEU A 12 4.77 -5.19 0.66
N ILE A 13 4.89 -3.89 0.44
CA ILE A 13 3.74 -2.99 0.22
C ILE A 13 2.92 -3.48 -0.99
N SER A 14 3.57 -3.83 -2.10
CA SER A 14 2.89 -4.39 -3.29
C SER A 14 2.10 -5.66 -3.00
N HIS A 15 2.69 -6.57 -2.22
CA HIS A 15 2.00 -7.80 -1.82
C HIS A 15 0.80 -7.51 -0.90
N MET A 16 0.94 -6.61 0.06
CA MET A 16 -0.15 -6.25 0.97
C MET A 16 -1.27 -5.50 0.25
N THR A 17 -0.95 -4.58 -0.67
CA THR A 17 -1.96 -3.84 -1.45
C THR A 17 -2.75 -4.77 -2.37
N SER A 18 -2.08 -5.67 -3.10
CA SER A 18 -2.76 -6.67 -3.95
C SER A 18 -3.59 -7.65 -3.12
N SER A 19 -3.15 -7.99 -1.92
CA SER A 19 -3.93 -8.79 -0.97
C SER A 19 -5.16 -8.03 -0.47
N ALA A 20 -5.04 -6.72 -0.18
CA ALA A 20 -6.18 -5.88 0.22
C ALA A 20 -7.24 -5.84 -0.87
N ARG A 21 -6.79 -5.73 -2.13
CA ARG A 21 -7.67 -5.80 -3.31
C ARG A 21 -8.43 -7.12 -3.42
N GLY A 22 -7.78 -8.24 -3.07
CA GLY A 22 -8.42 -9.56 -3.03
C GLY A 22 -9.44 -9.73 -1.92
N LEU A 23 -9.37 -8.90 -0.88
CA LEU A 23 -10.27 -8.93 0.28
C LEU A 23 -11.45 -7.96 0.16
N ILE A 24 -11.66 -7.30 -0.98
CA ILE A 24 -12.62 -6.18 -1.10
C ILE A 24 -14.07 -6.54 -0.72
N TYR A 25 -14.46 -7.79 -0.89
CA TYR A 25 -15.80 -8.30 -0.53
C TYR A 25 -15.88 -8.88 0.88
N GLU A 26 -14.76 -8.94 1.60
CA GLU A 26 -14.74 -9.33 3.01
C GLU A 26 -15.27 -8.20 3.90
N PRO A 27 -15.87 -8.52 5.05
CA PRO A 27 -16.38 -7.52 5.97
C PRO A 27 -15.34 -6.46 6.36
N LYS A 28 -15.74 -5.19 6.30
CA LYS A 28 -14.89 -4.00 6.54
C LYS A 28 -13.99 -4.12 7.78
N SER A 29 -14.50 -4.72 8.85
CA SER A 29 -13.77 -4.90 10.10
C SER A 29 -12.54 -5.80 10.00
N TYR A 30 -12.40 -6.64 8.97
CA TYR A 30 -11.24 -7.52 8.77
C TYR A 30 -10.85 -7.72 7.29
N GLY A 31 -11.51 -7.03 6.37
CA GLY A 31 -11.21 -7.01 4.94
C GLY A 31 -10.15 -5.96 4.56
N PRO A 32 -10.34 -5.19 3.46
CA PRO A 32 -9.30 -4.36 2.87
C PRO A 32 -8.80 -3.28 3.83
N PHE A 33 -9.71 -2.71 4.62
CA PHE A 33 -9.43 -1.61 5.55
C PHE A 33 -8.28 -1.91 6.52
N ARG A 34 -8.31 -3.05 7.21
CA ARG A 34 -7.29 -3.38 8.22
C ARG A 34 -5.93 -3.61 7.58
N LEU A 35 -5.91 -4.20 6.39
CA LEU A 35 -4.66 -4.45 5.70
C LEU A 35 -4.04 -3.14 5.20
N ILE A 36 -4.85 -2.25 4.62
CA ILE A 36 -4.42 -0.91 4.22
C ILE A 36 -3.92 -0.11 5.44
N ASP A 37 -4.64 -0.12 6.56
CA ASP A 37 -4.20 0.53 7.81
C ASP A 37 -2.86 -0.05 8.31
N SER A 38 -2.64 -1.35 8.14
CA SER A 38 -1.38 -2.01 8.50
C SER A 38 -0.23 -1.60 7.58
N ILE A 39 -0.49 -1.39 6.28
CA ILE A 39 0.51 -0.88 5.32
C ILE A 39 0.98 0.51 5.74
N ILE A 40 0.03 1.41 6.05
CA ILE A 40 0.34 2.79 6.46
C ILE A 40 1.18 2.81 7.73
N LYS A 41 0.79 2.03 8.76
CA LYS A 41 1.55 1.93 10.01
C LYS A 41 2.94 1.31 9.82
N LEU A 42 3.04 0.31 8.93
CA LEU A 42 4.33 -0.28 8.59
C LEU A 42 5.25 0.76 7.95
N TYR A 43 4.74 1.53 6.98
CA TYR A 43 5.50 2.59 6.33
C TYR A 43 6.00 3.63 7.36
N GLN A 44 5.10 4.16 8.20
CA GLN A 44 5.47 5.11 9.27
C GLN A 44 6.55 4.54 10.21
N THR A 45 6.41 3.27 10.60
CA THR A 45 7.41 2.61 11.46
C THR A 45 8.77 2.48 10.78
N LEU A 46 8.80 2.19 9.48
CA LEU A 46 10.02 2.05 8.70
C LEU A 46 10.68 3.41 8.39
N GLU A 47 9.87 4.44 8.18
CA GLU A 47 10.31 5.82 8.02
C GLU A 47 10.94 6.35 9.33
N GLU A 48 10.25 6.20 10.47
CA GLU A 48 10.78 6.58 11.80
C GLU A 48 12.07 5.84 12.15
N ALA A 49 12.27 4.63 11.62
CA ALA A 49 13.46 3.82 11.80
C ALA A 49 14.59 4.10 10.78
N ASP A 50 14.43 5.09 9.90
CA ASP A 50 15.38 5.46 8.82
C ASP A 50 15.71 4.29 7.85
N VAL A 51 14.76 3.36 7.69
CA VAL A 51 14.86 2.24 6.74
C VAL A 51 14.48 2.70 5.32
N ILE A 52 13.51 3.61 5.22
CA ILE A 52 13.09 4.24 3.97
C ILE A 52 13.56 5.69 4.03
N LYS A 53 14.46 6.08 3.12
CA LYS A 53 15.02 7.45 3.06
C LYS A 53 14.24 8.31 2.06
N GLU A 54 14.07 9.60 2.38
CA GLU A 54 13.44 10.63 1.53
C GLU A 54 14.03 10.73 0.12
N ASN A 55 15.31 10.34 -0.08
CA ASN A 55 16.00 10.42 -1.38
C ASN A 55 15.95 9.10 -2.18
N GLY A 56 14.99 8.21 -1.89
CA GLY A 56 14.80 6.96 -2.63
C GLY A 56 14.31 7.18 -4.06
N GLU A 57 14.50 6.18 -4.93
CA GLU A 57 14.00 6.22 -6.32
C GLU A 57 12.46 6.11 -6.41
N THR A 58 11.83 5.60 -5.35
CA THR A 58 10.37 5.42 -5.24
C THR A 58 9.78 6.44 -4.29
N ASP A 59 8.77 7.15 -4.76
CA ASP A 59 7.94 8.05 -3.96
C ASP A 59 6.91 7.22 -3.16
N PHE A 60 7.31 6.81 -1.95
CA PHE A 60 6.42 6.09 -1.05
C PHE A 60 5.32 7.00 -0.48
N ASP A 61 5.57 8.31 -0.33
CA ASP A 61 4.61 9.25 0.23
C ASP A 61 3.36 9.37 -0.65
N GLU A 62 3.54 9.43 -1.98
CA GLU A 62 2.44 9.43 -2.93
C GLU A 62 1.58 8.17 -2.78
N ILE A 63 2.21 6.98 -2.79
CA ILE A 63 1.53 5.68 -2.68
C ILE A 63 0.75 5.59 -1.36
N ILE A 64 1.36 6.01 -0.25
CA ILE A 64 0.76 5.92 1.08
C ILE A 64 -0.41 6.91 1.22
N SER A 65 -0.29 8.13 0.68
CA SER A 65 -1.38 9.11 0.62
C SER A 65 -2.60 8.56 -0.14
N GLU A 66 -2.39 7.89 -1.27
CA GLU A 66 -3.47 7.25 -2.03
C GLU A 66 -4.11 6.08 -1.27
N LEU A 67 -3.31 5.26 -0.60
CA LEU A 67 -3.80 4.19 0.27
C LEU A 67 -4.61 4.75 1.45
N GLU A 68 -4.23 5.89 2.02
CA GLU A 68 -5.02 6.57 3.04
C GLU A 68 -6.38 7.06 2.53
N ALA A 69 -6.43 7.55 1.29
CA ALA A 69 -7.69 7.92 0.65
C ALA A 69 -8.59 6.71 0.49
N VAL A 70 -8.08 5.61 -0.08
CA VAL A 70 -8.82 4.35 -0.20
C VAL A 70 -9.28 3.83 1.18
N LYS A 71 -8.44 3.93 2.21
CA LYS A 71 -8.80 3.52 3.57
C LYS A 71 -10.08 4.22 4.07
N ARG A 72 -10.21 5.52 3.81
CA ARG A 72 -11.39 6.31 4.20
C ARG A 72 -12.62 5.86 3.40
N ASP A 73 -12.45 5.70 2.09
CA ASP A 73 -13.54 5.32 1.19
C ASP A 73 -14.10 3.93 1.51
N CYS A 74 -13.24 2.98 1.90
CA CYS A 74 -13.67 1.61 2.22
C CYS A 74 -14.49 1.48 3.52
N LEU A 75 -14.75 2.59 4.22
CA LEU A 75 -15.69 2.63 5.34
C LEU A 75 -17.12 2.95 4.89
N GLU A 76 -17.32 3.52 3.71
CA GLU A 76 -18.63 3.92 3.18
C GLU A 76 -19.48 2.72 2.77
N GLU A 77 -20.81 2.84 2.82
CA GLU A 77 -21.72 1.80 2.32
C GLU A 77 -21.57 1.64 0.80
N ASP A 78 -21.69 0.40 0.31
CA ASP A 78 -21.63 0.05 -1.12
C ASP A 78 -20.38 0.54 -1.88
N CYS A 79 -19.24 0.69 -1.19
CA CYS A 79 -17.99 1.24 -1.72
C CYS A 79 -17.05 0.22 -2.41
N GLN A 80 -17.44 -1.05 -2.53
CA GLN A 80 -16.52 -2.14 -2.89
C GLN A 80 -15.94 -1.95 -4.29
N GLU A 81 -16.76 -1.56 -5.27
CA GLU A 81 -16.32 -1.35 -6.65
C GLU A 81 -15.35 -0.16 -6.76
N ASP A 82 -15.70 0.98 -6.16
CA ASP A 82 -14.84 2.17 -6.14
C ASP A 82 -13.50 1.91 -5.44
N CYS A 83 -13.51 1.22 -4.30
CA CYS A 83 -12.30 0.82 -3.61
C CYS A 83 -11.46 -0.15 -4.45
N ALA A 84 -12.09 -1.09 -5.15
CA ALA A 84 -11.42 -2.02 -6.04
C ALA A 84 -10.70 -1.29 -7.17
N GLU A 85 -11.37 -0.36 -7.86
CA GLU A 85 -10.78 0.42 -8.95
C GLU A 85 -9.57 1.26 -8.49
N LYS A 86 -9.70 1.92 -7.33
CA LYS A 86 -8.60 2.71 -6.76
C LYS A 86 -7.41 1.84 -6.36
N LEU A 87 -7.67 0.68 -5.75
CA LEU A 87 -6.61 -0.29 -5.44
C LEU A 87 -5.94 -0.83 -6.71
N ASP A 88 -6.71 -1.12 -7.77
CA ASP A 88 -6.16 -1.56 -9.05
C ASP A 88 -5.25 -0.47 -9.67
N ALA A 89 -5.62 0.81 -9.56
CA ALA A 89 -4.78 1.92 -9.98
C ALA A 89 -3.46 2.00 -9.18
N ILE A 90 -3.52 1.87 -7.86
CA ILE A 90 -2.32 1.87 -6.99
C ILE A 90 -1.44 0.65 -7.30
N ILE A 91 -2.02 -0.54 -7.52
CA ILE A 91 -1.27 -1.75 -7.90
C ILE A 91 -0.52 -1.52 -9.21
N ASN A 92 -1.15 -0.89 -10.21
CA ASN A 92 -0.47 -0.57 -11.46
C ASN A 92 0.71 0.37 -11.26
N LYS A 93 0.60 1.39 -10.39
CA LYS A 93 1.73 2.25 -10.01
C LYS A 93 2.85 1.44 -9.36
N LEU A 94 2.52 0.59 -8.40
CA LEU A 94 3.49 -0.27 -7.72
C LEU A 94 4.22 -1.21 -8.69
N VAL A 95 3.53 -1.74 -9.70
CA VAL A 95 4.15 -2.53 -10.77
C VAL A 95 5.13 -1.70 -11.60
N VAL A 96 4.79 -0.45 -11.93
CA VAL A 96 5.73 0.45 -12.63
C VAL A 96 6.97 0.70 -11.78
N GLU A 97 6.80 1.05 -10.50
CA GLU A 97 7.92 1.28 -9.57
C GLU A 97 8.83 0.06 -9.44
N LEU A 98 8.26 -1.14 -9.27
CA LEU A 98 9.02 -2.38 -9.16
C LEU A 98 9.86 -2.72 -10.40
N ASN A 99 9.47 -2.20 -11.57
CA ASN A 99 10.12 -2.46 -12.86
C ASN A 99 11.13 -1.38 -13.26
N LYS A 100 11.30 -0.29 -12.50
CA LYS A 100 12.28 0.78 -12.81
C LYS A 100 13.75 0.30 -12.83
N GLU A 101 14.02 -0.92 -12.38
CA GLU A 101 15.37 -1.54 -12.35
C GLU A 101 15.53 -2.77 -13.29
N ILE A 102 14.68 -2.96 -14.32
CA ILE A 102 14.91 -3.93 -15.41
C ILE A 102 15.50 -3.24 -16.63
#